data_AF-A0AAP0GPI0-F1
#
_entry.id   AF-A0AAP0GPI0-F1
#
_cell.length_a   1.000
_cell.length_b   1.000
_cell.length_c   1.000
_cell.angle_alpha   90.00
_cell.angle_beta   90.00
_cell.angle_gamma   90.00
#
_symmetry.space_group_name_H-M   'P 1'
#
loop_
_entity.id
_entity.type
_entity.pdbx_description
1 polymer ?
#
loop_
_entity_poly.entity_id
_entity_poly.type
_entity_poly.pdbx_seq_one_letter_code
_entity_poly.pdbx_strand_id
1 'polypeptide(L)'
;MVLHDSKGNFLWQSFDSPTDTLLVGQTLRADGPSKLVSRLSEANNNDRPYSLVMEPKGLAMYYKSPNSPRPMLYWSSTEWFTIEKGSLTNLTLTSRPDTDEGFLYYLTFLYFATNPISSSNRNMAFSRYNNTLSYLRLGIDGNLRFYTYNPNVQGMAWELVYTFLNRGSMEGECQLPGRCGNFGLCEDSQCVACPTKNGLAGWSKDCEAKKVTSCKSSEFGYYKLEGVDHFTIKYTRGDGGTKQSDCESKCTKDCKCTSYFYHTGDSRCWIAYDLKTLMRVGNSTHLAYIKTPNM
;
A
#
# COMPACT_ATOMS: atom_id res chain seq x y z
N MET A 1 13.40 -6.46 23.37
CA MET A 1 13.72 -7.67 24.17
C MET A 1 14.87 -8.37 23.51
N VAL A 2 15.83 -8.86 24.29
CA VAL A 2 17.02 -9.52 23.77
C VAL A 2 17.31 -10.75 24.60
N LEU A 3 17.70 -11.84 23.95
CA LEU A 3 18.19 -13.06 24.56
C LEU A 3 19.69 -13.16 24.32
N HIS A 4 20.46 -13.28 25.41
CA HIS A 4 21.90 -13.49 25.37
C HIS A 4 22.27 -14.91 25.81
N ASP A 5 23.40 -15.41 25.32
CA ASP A 5 24.06 -16.58 25.91
C ASP A 5 24.78 -16.21 27.22
N SER A 6 25.38 -17.20 27.88
CA SER A 6 26.13 -16.99 29.13
C SER A 6 27.41 -16.17 28.95
N LYS A 7 27.84 -15.90 27.71
CA LYS A 7 29.01 -15.08 27.36
C LYS A 7 28.60 -13.67 26.93
N GLY A 8 27.30 -13.35 26.92
CA GLY A 8 26.77 -12.06 26.49
C GLY A 8 26.59 -11.91 24.97
N ASN A 9 26.73 -12.98 24.20
CA ASN A 9 26.47 -12.94 22.77
C ASN A 9 24.97 -12.91 22.47
N PHE A 10 24.58 -12.16 21.45
CA PHE A 10 23.20 -12.09 20.98
C PHE A 10 22.77 -13.43 20.36
N LEU A 11 21.78 -14.08 20.97
CA LEU A 11 21.13 -15.28 20.42
C LEU A 11 19.86 -14.92 19.66
N TRP A 12 19.10 -13.94 20.14
CA TRP A 12 17.87 -13.47 19.53
C TRP A 12 17.52 -12.07 20.02
N GLN A 13 16.81 -11.29 19.20
CA GLN A 13 16.20 -10.03 19.63
C GLN A 13 14.85 -9.80 18.94
N SER A 14 13.96 -9.10 19.64
CA SER A 14 12.65 -8.74 19.11
C SER A 14 12.73 -7.85 17.86
N PHE A 15 13.84 -7.13 17.68
CA PHE A 15 14.07 -6.31 16.49
C PHE A 15 14.22 -7.16 15.23
N ASP A 16 14.62 -8.42 15.37
CA ASP A 16 14.72 -9.37 14.27
C ASP A 16 13.38 -10.08 13.96
N SER A 17 12.28 -9.64 14.57
CA SER A 17 10.92 -10.16 14.33
C SER A 17 9.86 -9.04 14.45
N PRO A 18 9.91 -8.01 13.58
CA PRO A 18 8.94 -6.92 13.60
C PRO A 18 7.52 -7.40 13.25
N THR A 19 6.53 -6.69 13.77
CA THR A 19 5.09 -6.90 13.50
C THR A 19 4.57 -5.82 12.55
N ASP A 20 3.66 -4.95 13.00
CA ASP A 20 3.11 -3.81 12.27
C ASP A 20 3.93 -2.53 12.48
N THR A 21 4.97 -2.58 13.32
CA THR A 21 5.66 -1.40 13.85
C THR A 21 7.18 -1.50 13.65
N LEU A 22 7.80 -0.39 13.25
CA LEU A 22 9.25 -0.19 13.17
C LEU A 22 9.65 0.96 14.11
N LEU A 23 10.51 0.68 15.08
CA LEU A 23 10.96 1.68 16.06
C LEU A 23 12.16 2.49 15.52
N VAL A 24 12.38 3.70 16.05
CA VAL A 24 13.66 4.40 15.85
C VAL A 24 14.81 3.52 16.33
N GLY A 25 15.84 3.38 15.48
CA GLY A 25 16.99 2.48 15.68
C GLY A 25 16.78 1.07 15.12
N GLN A 26 15.56 0.69 14.74
CA GLN A 26 15.28 -0.61 14.14
C GLN A 26 15.51 -0.58 12.63
N THR A 27 15.99 -1.70 12.09
CA THR A 27 16.42 -1.84 10.69
C THR A 27 15.64 -2.94 9.99
N LEU A 28 15.11 -2.65 8.80
CA LEU A 28 14.74 -3.67 7.82
C LEU A 28 15.97 -4.09 7.02
N ARG A 29 16.17 -5.39 6.81
CA ARG A 29 17.36 -5.98 6.17
C ARG A 29 16.99 -6.94 5.05
N ALA A 30 17.78 -6.95 3.98
CA ALA A 30 17.55 -7.80 2.82
C ALA A 30 17.76 -9.29 3.14
N ASP A 31 18.69 -9.58 4.04
CA ASP A 31 19.06 -10.90 4.55
C ASP A 31 18.42 -11.22 5.92
N GLY A 32 17.32 -10.54 6.26
CA GLY A 32 16.69 -10.67 7.56
C GLY A 32 15.25 -10.16 7.59
N PRO A 33 14.86 -9.41 8.65
CA PRO A 33 13.51 -8.87 8.75
C PRO A 33 13.33 -7.79 7.69
N SER A 34 12.56 -8.09 6.65
CA SER A 34 12.42 -7.22 5.47
C SER A 34 11.04 -6.59 5.35
N LYS A 35 10.12 -6.83 6.29
CA LYS A 35 8.74 -6.35 6.16
C LYS A 35 8.05 -6.06 7.49
N LEU A 36 7.04 -5.22 7.42
CA LEU A 36 5.99 -5.05 8.43
C LEU A 36 4.68 -5.65 7.91
N VAL A 37 3.85 -6.19 8.80
CA VAL A 37 2.53 -6.73 8.47
C VAL A 37 1.49 -6.12 9.40
N SER A 38 0.40 -5.59 8.83
CA SER A 38 -0.67 -4.97 9.63
C SER A 38 -1.40 -6.00 10.48
N ARG A 39 -1.97 -5.52 11.58
CA ARG A 39 -2.93 -6.28 12.39
C ARG A 39 -4.27 -6.40 11.70
N LEU A 40 -4.97 -7.50 11.95
CA LEU A 40 -6.31 -7.77 11.40
C LEU A 40 -7.35 -6.75 11.87
N SER A 41 -7.30 -6.37 13.15
CA SER A 41 -8.16 -5.33 13.73
C SER A 41 -7.53 -4.77 15.01
N GLU A 42 -8.14 -3.73 15.60
CA GLU A 42 -7.66 -3.17 16.87
C GLU A 42 -7.64 -4.20 18.02
N ALA A 43 -8.61 -5.12 18.02
CA ALA A 43 -8.75 -6.17 19.02
C ALA A 43 -8.00 -7.47 18.66
N ASN A 44 -7.57 -7.63 17.41
CA ASN A 44 -6.95 -8.87 16.93
C ASN A 44 -5.59 -8.61 16.27
N ASN A 45 -4.54 -9.01 16.97
CA ASN A 45 -3.14 -8.81 16.55
C ASN A 45 -2.65 -9.85 15.52
N ASN A 46 -3.51 -10.71 14.99
CA ASN A 46 -3.13 -11.63 13.92
C ASN A 46 -2.79 -10.85 12.63
N ASP A 47 -1.73 -11.27 11.94
CA ASP A 47 -1.24 -10.69 10.69
C ASP A 47 -2.25 -10.76 9.54
N ARG A 48 -2.88 -9.64 9.14
CA ARG A 48 -3.59 -9.39 7.84
C ARG A 48 -4.01 -7.91 7.74
N PRO A 49 -4.39 -7.39 6.56
CA PRO A 49 -4.12 -7.87 5.21
C PRO A 49 -3.02 -7.08 4.50
N TYR A 50 -2.46 -6.05 5.13
CA TYR A 50 -1.49 -5.15 4.51
C TYR A 50 -0.06 -5.48 4.92
N SER A 51 0.90 -5.22 4.03
CA SER A 51 2.32 -5.33 4.35
C SER A 51 3.14 -4.23 3.71
N LEU A 52 4.13 -3.72 4.42
CA LEU A 52 5.21 -2.87 3.90
C LEU A 52 6.44 -3.76 3.75
N VAL A 53 7.03 -3.83 2.57
CA VAL A 53 8.15 -4.71 2.24
C VAL A 53 9.32 -3.89 1.72
N MET A 54 10.52 -4.17 2.22
CA MET A 54 11.76 -3.69 1.64
C MET A 54 12.15 -4.61 0.48
N GLU A 55 11.92 -4.11 -0.73
CA GLU A 55 12.32 -4.74 -1.98
C GLU A 55 13.73 -4.27 -2.39
N PRO A 56 14.39 -4.98 -3.32
CA PRO A 56 15.72 -4.62 -3.79
C PRO A 56 15.86 -3.18 -4.27
N LYS A 57 14.80 -2.56 -4.80
CA LYS A 57 14.83 -1.22 -5.40
C LYS A 57 14.06 -0.17 -4.59
N GLY A 58 13.47 -0.53 -3.46
CA GLY A 58 12.69 0.40 -2.66
C GLY A 58 11.80 -0.27 -1.62
N LEU A 59 10.85 0.50 -1.11
CA LEU A 59 9.76 0.03 -0.29
C LEU A 59 8.51 -0.18 -1.16
N ALA A 60 7.75 -1.22 -0.85
CA ALA A 60 6.49 -1.52 -1.53
C ALA A 60 5.41 -1.89 -0.51
N MET A 61 4.18 -1.43 -0.75
CA MET A 61 3.02 -1.81 0.06
C MET A 61 2.08 -2.72 -0.72
N TYR A 62 1.66 -3.80 -0.06
CA TYR A 62 0.81 -4.82 -0.65
C TYR A 62 -0.46 -5.04 0.16
N TYR A 63 -1.54 -5.33 -0.56
CA TYR A 63 -2.78 -5.86 -0.01
C TYR A 63 -2.91 -7.33 -0.36
N LYS A 64 -3.03 -8.19 0.65
CA LYS A 64 -3.26 -9.62 0.48
C LYS A 64 -4.75 -9.94 0.62
N SER A 65 -5.37 -10.24 -0.52
CA SER A 65 -6.72 -10.78 -0.57
C SER A 65 -6.72 -12.31 -0.57
N PRO A 66 -7.68 -12.98 0.11
CA PRO A 66 -7.94 -14.41 -0.08
C PRO A 66 -8.38 -14.79 -1.50
N ASN A 67 -8.94 -13.84 -2.27
CA ASN A 67 -9.45 -14.08 -3.61
C ASN A 67 -8.35 -13.98 -4.69
N SER A 68 -7.28 -13.25 -4.39
CA SER A 68 -6.18 -13.03 -5.33
C SER A 68 -5.09 -14.09 -5.17
N PRO A 69 -4.51 -14.61 -6.27
CA PRO A 69 -3.39 -15.56 -6.21
C PRO A 69 -2.09 -14.92 -5.70
N ARG A 70 -1.97 -13.59 -5.77
CA ARG A 70 -0.78 -12.84 -5.36
C ARG A 70 -1.16 -11.57 -4.58
N PRO A 71 -0.31 -11.11 -3.64
CA PRO A 71 -0.48 -9.80 -3.02
C PRO A 71 -0.51 -8.70 -4.08
N MET A 72 -1.42 -7.74 -3.91
CA MET A 72 -1.67 -6.66 -4.86
C MET A 72 -0.88 -5.42 -4.44
N LEU A 73 0.06 -4.99 -5.29
CA LEU A 73 0.88 -3.79 -5.07
C LEU A 73 0.02 -2.54 -5.18
N TYR A 74 -0.07 -1.75 -4.11
CA TYR A 74 -0.82 -0.48 -4.13
C TYR A 74 0.07 0.74 -3.92
N TRP A 75 1.35 0.56 -3.59
CA TRP A 75 2.28 1.67 -3.54
C TRP A 75 3.71 1.17 -3.69
N SER A 76 4.53 1.89 -4.45
CA SER A 76 5.96 1.63 -4.56
C SER A 76 6.76 2.92 -4.47
N SER A 77 7.90 2.86 -3.78
CA SER A 77 8.82 3.97 -3.63
C SER A 77 9.98 3.92 -4.62
N THR A 78 9.89 3.20 -5.73
CA THR A 78 11.04 3.03 -6.66
C THR A 78 11.65 4.38 -7.05
N GLU A 79 10.83 5.43 -7.18
CA GLU A 79 11.28 6.79 -7.51
C GLU A 79 11.99 7.51 -6.34
N TRP A 80 11.91 6.99 -5.12
CA TRP A 80 12.55 7.58 -3.95
C TRP A 80 14.02 7.20 -3.81
N PHE A 81 14.42 6.11 -4.46
CA PHE A 81 15.73 5.49 -4.32
C PHE A 81 16.44 5.48 -5.69
N THR A 82 17.62 6.07 -5.77
CA THR A 82 18.42 6.11 -7.01
C THR A 82 19.31 4.87 -7.14
N ILE A 83 18.69 3.68 -7.17
CA ILE A 83 19.40 2.39 -7.20
C ILE A 83 19.30 1.78 -8.59
N GLU A 84 20.14 2.26 -9.52
CA GLU A 84 20.19 1.72 -10.88
C GLU A 84 20.72 0.28 -10.89
N LYS A 85 21.90 0.08 -10.29
CA LYS A 85 22.57 -1.22 -10.13
C LYS A 85 22.54 -1.66 -8.67
N GLY A 86 22.61 -2.97 -8.44
CA GLY A 86 22.52 -3.59 -7.11
C GLY A 86 21.19 -3.42 -6.39
N SER A 87 21.20 -3.43 -5.05
CA SER A 87 19.99 -3.53 -4.23
C SER A 87 20.13 -2.87 -2.85
N LEU A 88 18.99 -2.43 -2.29
CA LEU A 88 18.86 -2.09 -0.87
C LEU A 88 19.29 -3.27 0.00
N THR A 89 20.08 -2.98 1.02
CA THR A 89 20.56 -3.97 1.99
C THR A 89 19.96 -3.71 3.36
N ASN A 90 19.99 -2.45 3.79
CA ASN A 90 19.52 -2.03 5.10
C ASN A 90 18.69 -0.75 4.96
N LEU A 91 17.63 -0.64 5.76
CA LEU A 91 16.82 0.56 5.92
C LEU A 91 16.49 0.73 7.40
N THR A 92 17.06 1.75 8.03
CA THR A 92 16.92 2.02 9.47
C THR A 92 16.08 3.26 9.67
N LEU A 93 15.06 3.19 10.52
CA LEU A 93 14.36 4.38 10.97
C LEU A 93 15.24 5.14 11.97
N THR A 94 15.57 6.39 11.69
CA THR A 94 16.41 7.21 12.57
C THR A 94 15.74 8.54 12.90
N SER A 95 16.10 9.10 14.06
CA SER A 95 15.80 10.46 14.46
C SER A 95 17.08 11.29 14.32
N ARG A 96 17.01 12.44 13.66
CA ARG A 96 18.15 13.33 13.45
C ARG A 96 17.73 14.79 13.65
N PRO A 97 18.43 15.57 14.48
CA PRO A 97 18.20 17.01 14.54
C PRO A 97 18.66 17.68 13.23
N ASP A 98 17.97 18.75 12.83
CA ASP A 98 18.31 19.56 11.65
C ASP A 98 19.58 20.39 11.86
N THR A 99 19.75 20.89 13.09
CA THR A 99 20.94 21.63 13.55
C THR A 99 21.36 21.12 14.92
N ASP A 100 22.58 21.44 15.36
CA ASP A 100 23.07 21.08 16.70
C ASP A 100 22.18 21.63 17.83
N GLU A 101 21.43 22.71 17.55
CA GLU A 101 20.49 23.35 18.46
C GLU A 101 19.16 22.58 18.59
N GLY A 102 18.86 21.66 17.67
CA GLY A 102 17.72 20.74 17.79
C GLY A 102 16.34 21.39 17.70
N PHE A 103 16.18 22.48 16.94
CA PHE A 103 14.87 23.11 16.75
C PHE A 103 13.88 22.26 15.96
N LEU A 104 14.39 21.43 15.07
CA LEU A 104 13.64 20.47 14.27
C LEU A 104 14.34 19.12 14.34
N TYR A 105 13.55 18.06 14.49
CA TYR A 105 14.02 16.69 14.42
C TYR A 105 13.33 15.99 13.27
N TYR A 106 14.09 15.42 12.35
CA TYR A 106 13.60 14.61 11.25
C TYR A 106 13.56 13.14 11.62
N LEU A 107 12.44 12.49 11.33
CA LEU A 107 12.36 11.05 11.19
C LEU A 107 12.75 10.70 9.75
N THR A 108 13.81 9.91 9.62
CA THR A 108 14.40 9.58 8.32
C THR A 108 14.59 8.09 8.16
N PHE A 109 14.60 7.63 6.92
CA PHE A 109 15.14 6.32 6.58
C PHE A 109 16.59 6.48 6.16
N LEU A 110 17.51 6.02 7.01
CA LEU A 110 18.91 5.80 6.63
C LEU A 110 18.97 4.47 5.89
N TYR A 111 19.37 4.49 4.62
CA TYR A 111 19.43 3.30 3.80
C TYR A 111 20.81 3.09 3.18
N PHE A 112 21.12 1.81 2.93
CA PHE A 112 22.34 1.37 2.28
C PHE A 112 22.00 0.55 1.03
N ALA A 113 22.69 0.83 -0.07
CA ALA A 113 22.57 0.09 -1.31
C ALA A 113 23.92 -0.50 -1.72
N THR A 114 23.87 -1.55 -2.55
CA THR A 114 25.04 -2.23 -3.12
C THR A 114 25.23 -1.86 -4.58
N ASN A 115 26.46 -2.00 -5.07
CA ASN A 115 26.85 -1.86 -6.48
C ASN A 115 26.29 -0.59 -7.19
N PRO A 116 26.83 0.61 -6.90
CA PRO A 116 27.91 0.88 -5.96
C PRO A 116 27.44 0.89 -4.51
N ILE A 117 28.36 0.61 -3.58
CA ILE A 117 28.05 0.74 -2.15
C ILE A 117 27.78 2.21 -1.87
N SER A 118 26.58 2.53 -1.40
CA SER A 118 26.17 3.89 -1.08
C SER A 118 25.30 3.92 0.16
N SER A 119 25.29 5.07 0.84
CA SER A 119 24.42 5.33 1.98
C SER A 119 23.79 6.70 1.81
N SER A 120 22.49 6.81 2.07
CA SER A 120 21.77 8.08 2.00
C SER A 120 20.60 8.08 2.97
N ASN A 121 19.97 9.25 3.14
CA ASN A 121 18.86 9.45 4.05
C ASN A 121 17.66 9.99 3.28
N ARG A 122 16.48 9.49 3.63
CA ARG A 122 15.21 10.01 3.13
C ARG A 122 14.40 10.59 4.28
N ASN A 123 14.13 11.89 4.23
CA ASN A 123 13.26 12.54 5.21
C ASN A 123 11.82 12.07 5.01
N MET A 124 11.16 11.70 6.10
CA MET A 124 9.78 11.18 6.08
C MET A 124 8.83 12.10 6.83
N ALA A 125 9.18 12.44 8.06
CA ALA A 125 8.38 13.29 8.94
C ALA A 125 9.31 14.16 9.80
N PHE A 126 8.78 15.16 10.48
CA PHE A 126 9.55 15.98 11.40
C PHE A 126 8.71 16.43 12.60
N SER A 127 9.36 16.77 13.69
CA SER A 127 8.77 17.38 14.89
C SER A 127 9.64 18.54 15.36
N ARG A 128 9.06 19.43 16.17
CA ARG A 128 9.76 20.59 16.77
C ARG A 128 10.44 20.27 18.11
N TYR A 129 10.52 19.00 18.44
CA TYR A 129 11.06 18.49 19.69
C TYR A 129 11.66 17.11 19.44
N ASN A 130 12.47 16.64 20.40
CA ASN A 130 13.17 15.37 20.29
C ASN A 130 12.20 14.21 20.02
N ASN A 131 12.39 13.56 18.88
CA ASN A 131 11.59 12.41 18.42
C ASN A 131 12.38 11.10 18.39
N THR A 132 13.33 10.94 19.32
CA THR A 132 14.04 9.67 19.49
C THR A 132 13.08 8.57 19.96
N LEU A 133 12.03 8.94 20.71
CA LEU A 133 10.95 8.04 21.13
C LEU A 133 9.82 8.03 20.10
N SER A 134 10.12 7.52 18.91
CA SER A 134 9.17 7.45 17.81
C SER A 134 9.10 6.07 17.18
N TYR A 135 7.99 5.82 16.51
CA TYR A 135 7.79 4.63 15.72
C TYR A 135 6.98 4.91 14.47
N LEU A 136 7.24 4.10 13.45
CA LEU A 136 6.40 3.96 12.28
C LEU A 136 5.49 2.76 12.47
N ARG A 137 4.20 2.90 12.17
CA ARG A 137 3.24 1.79 12.15
C ARG A 137 2.51 1.69 10.82
N LEU A 138 2.38 0.46 10.32
CA LEU A 138 1.44 0.10 9.27
C LEU A 138 0.07 -0.17 9.89
N GLY A 139 -0.86 0.74 9.65
CA GLY A 139 -2.22 0.66 10.19
C GLY A 139 -3.03 -0.49 9.62
N ILE A 140 -4.11 -0.84 10.33
CA ILE A 140 -5.10 -1.85 9.89
C ILE A 140 -5.81 -1.47 8.60
N ASP A 141 -5.73 -0.20 8.21
CA ASP A 141 -6.25 0.37 6.97
C ASP A 141 -5.23 0.34 5.82
N GLY A 142 -4.00 -0.10 6.08
CA GLY A 142 -2.91 -0.13 5.11
C GLY A 142 -2.15 1.19 4.97
N ASN A 143 -2.38 2.17 5.85
CA ASN A 143 -1.67 3.44 5.80
C ASN A 143 -0.48 3.45 6.77
N LEU A 144 0.60 4.15 6.40
CA LEU A 144 1.76 4.35 7.25
C LEU A 144 1.57 5.60 8.12
N ARG A 145 1.86 5.46 9.42
CA ARG A 145 1.74 6.55 10.39
C ARG A 145 2.97 6.63 11.28
N PHE A 146 3.51 7.84 11.42
CA PHE A 146 4.61 8.13 12.33
C PHE A 146 4.06 8.71 13.62
N TYR A 147 4.46 8.10 14.74
CA TYR A 147 4.08 8.54 16.07
C TYR A 147 5.32 8.92 16.86
N THR A 148 5.19 9.97 17.67
CA THR A 148 6.26 10.44 18.57
C THR A 148 5.69 10.60 19.97
N TYR A 149 6.45 10.16 20.96
CA TYR A 149 6.14 10.42 22.36
C TYR A 149 6.64 11.81 22.78
N ASN A 150 5.73 12.66 23.23
CA ASN A 150 6.02 13.97 23.79
C ASN A 150 5.93 13.92 25.32
N PRO A 151 7.05 13.95 26.06
CA PRO A 151 7.04 13.90 27.52
C PRO A 151 6.53 15.20 28.17
N ASN A 152 6.44 16.30 27.41
CA ASN A 152 6.19 17.64 27.94
C ASN A 152 4.70 18.02 27.93
N VAL A 153 3.80 17.09 27.61
CA VAL A 153 2.35 17.33 27.60
C VAL A 153 1.65 16.51 28.68
N GLN A 154 0.64 17.11 29.33
CA GLN A 154 -0.28 16.38 30.20
C GLN A 154 -1.38 15.73 29.35
N GLY A 155 -1.57 14.41 29.47
CA GLY A 155 -2.61 13.67 28.75
C GLY A 155 -2.07 12.76 27.66
N MET A 156 -2.52 12.95 26.41
CA MET A 156 -2.16 12.11 25.26
C MET A 156 -0.72 12.39 24.79
N ALA A 157 0.24 11.70 25.40
CA ALA A 157 1.66 11.88 25.11
C ALA A 157 2.10 11.28 23.76
N TRP A 158 1.34 10.37 23.16
CA TRP A 158 1.63 9.86 21.81
C TRP A 158 0.95 10.73 20.75
N GLU A 159 1.75 11.46 19.98
CA GLU A 159 1.29 12.34 18.91
C GLU A 159 1.43 11.65 17.53
N LEU A 160 0.40 11.77 16.69
CA LEU A 160 0.48 11.41 15.26
C LEU A 160 1.14 12.55 14.49
N VAL A 161 2.39 12.35 14.08
CA VAL A 161 3.21 13.40 13.44
C VAL A 161 3.00 13.44 11.94
N TYR A 162 2.78 12.28 11.32
CA TYR A 162 2.59 12.19 9.88
C TYR A 162 1.77 10.95 9.49
N THR A 163 0.82 11.14 8.58
CA THR A 163 0.10 10.06 7.89
C THR A 163 0.53 10.07 6.44
N PHE A 164 0.99 8.94 5.93
CA PHE A 164 1.64 8.86 4.63
C PHE A 164 0.69 9.13 3.45
N LEU A 165 -0.35 8.31 3.31
CA LEU A 165 -1.40 8.49 2.30
C LEU A 165 -2.49 9.38 2.91
N ASN A 166 -2.35 10.69 2.75
CA ASN A 166 -3.31 11.68 3.22
C ASN A 166 -3.75 12.61 2.07
N ARG A 167 -4.79 13.42 2.27
CA ARG A 167 -5.35 14.30 1.24
C ARG A 167 -4.33 15.27 0.62
N GLY A 168 -3.35 15.74 1.38
CA GLY A 168 -2.29 16.63 0.92
C GLY A 168 -1.03 15.92 0.46
N SER A 169 -1.00 14.58 0.48
CA SER A 169 0.13 13.81 -0.05
C SER A 169 0.04 13.69 -1.58
N MET A 170 1.19 13.44 -2.23
CA MET A 170 1.27 13.25 -3.68
C MET A 170 0.38 12.11 -4.21
N GLU A 171 0.14 11.09 -3.37
CA GLU A 171 -0.65 9.92 -3.71
C GLU A 171 -2.14 10.06 -3.37
N GLY A 172 -2.47 10.90 -2.39
CA GLY A 172 -3.81 11.00 -1.85
C GLY A 172 -4.26 9.74 -1.09
N GLU A 173 -5.47 9.79 -0.54
CA GLU A 173 -6.06 8.64 0.16
C GLU A 173 -6.69 7.62 -0.80
N CYS A 174 -6.94 7.99 -2.06
CA CYS A 174 -7.52 7.09 -3.06
C CYS A 174 -6.61 5.91 -3.40
N GLN A 175 -5.32 6.03 -3.11
CA GLN A 175 -4.36 4.95 -3.29
C GLN A 175 -4.52 3.80 -2.29
N LEU A 176 -5.23 4.02 -1.17
CA LEU A 176 -5.54 2.98 -0.20
C LEU A 176 -6.60 2.01 -0.76
N PRO A 177 -6.32 0.68 -0.79
CA PRO A 177 -7.27 -0.31 -1.28
C PRO A 177 -8.64 -0.22 -0.59
N GLY A 178 -8.66 0.03 0.72
CA GLY A 178 -9.89 0.10 1.49
C GLY A 178 -10.58 1.46 1.56
N ARG A 179 -10.05 2.53 0.95
CA ARG A 179 -10.55 3.91 1.15
C ARG A 179 -12.05 4.06 0.97
N CYS A 180 -12.60 3.54 -0.12
CA CYS A 180 -14.01 3.65 -0.45
C CYS A 180 -14.76 2.33 -0.35
N GLY A 181 -14.29 1.44 0.54
CA GLY A 181 -14.91 0.15 0.80
C GLY A 181 -14.56 -0.90 -0.25
N ASN A 182 -15.52 -1.78 -0.56
CA ASN A 182 -15.28 -2.92 -1.43
C ASN A 182 -15.47 -2.62 -2.93
N PHE A 183 -16.14 -1.50 -3.28
CA PHE A 183 -16.33 -1.11 -4.69
C PHE A 183 -16.65 0.39 -4.89
N GLY A 184 -16.07 1.29 -4.08
CA GLY A 184 -16.35 2.73 -4.23
C GLY A 184 -15.42 3.43 -5.24
N LEU A 185 -15.93 4.46 -5.90
CA LEU A 185 -15.14 5.37 -6.73
C LEU A 185 -14.58 6.52 -5.87
N CYS A 186 -13.28 6.73 -5.95
CA CYS A 186 -12.54 7.76 -5.24
C CYS A 186 -11.99 8.83 -6.18
N GLU A 187 -12.14 10.08 -5.77
CA GLU A 187 -11.65 11.27 -6.47
C GLU A 187 -11.25 12.30 -5.39
N ASP A 188 -10.07 12.93 -5.54
CA ASP A 188 -9.56 13.93 -4.59
C ASP A 188 -9.60 13.50 -3.10
N SER A 189 -9.25 12.23 -2.86
CA SER A 189 -9.29 11.58 -1.54
C SER A 189 -10.69 11.43 -0.94
N GLN A 190 -11.75 11.60 -1.73
CA GLN A 190 -13.15 11.47 -1.32
C GLN A 190 -13.84 10.33 -2.05
N CYS A 191 -14.79 9.67 -1.37
CA CYS A 191 -15.62 8.63 -1.97
C CYS A 191 -16.83 9.27 -2.63
N VAL A 192 -16.76 9.44 -3.95
CA VAL A 192 -17.70 10.28 -4.69
C VAL A 192 -18.88 9.50 -5.26
N ALA A 193 -18.73 8.19 -5.50
CA ALA A 193 -19.79 7.38 -6.07
C ALA A 193 -19.67 5.88 -5.77
N CYS A 194 -20.78 5.18 -5.96
CA CYS A 194 -20.84 3.74 -6.09
C CYS A 194 -21.13 3.38 -7.56
N PRO A 195 -20.21 2.72 -8.29
CA PRO A 195 -20.47 2.34 -9.67
C PRO A 195 -21.53 1.24 -9.80
N THR A 196 -22.39 1.37 -10.81
CA THR A 196 -23.44 0.39 -11.12
C THR A 196 -23.50 0.17 -12.64
N LYS A 197 -24.23 -0.87 -13.07
CA LYS A 197 -24.53 -1.08 -14.50
C LYS A 197 -25.29 0.08 -15.15
N ASN A 198 -26.00 0.90 -14.36
CA ASN A 198 -26.82 2.02 -14.82
C ASN A 198 -26.09 3.38 -14.66
N GLY A 199 -24.79 3.36 -14.35
CA GLY A 199 -24.00 4.57 -14.06
C GLY A 199 -23.61 4.69 -12.60
N LEU A 200 -23.34 5.91 -12.15
CA LEU A 200 -22.83 6.21 -10.81
C LEU A 200 -23.97 6.54 -9.85
N ALA A 201 -24.08 5.78 -8.76
CA ALA A 201 -24.98 6.07 -7.65
C ALA A 201 -24.23 6.81 -6.52
N GLY A 202 -24.97 7.36 -5.55
CA GLY A 202 -24.37 7.94 -4.34
C GLY A 202 -23.55 6.89 -3.58
N TRP A 203 -22.38 7.29 -3.05
CA TRP A 203 -21.56 6.40 -2.26
C TRP A 203 -22.18 6.11 -0.89
N SER A 204 -22.03 4.86 -0.42
CA SER A 204 -22.32 4.45 0.96
C SER A 204 -21.31 3.39 1.40
N LYS A 205 -21.30 3.07 2.70
CA LYS A 205 -20.47 1.98 3.25
C LYS A 205 -20.82 0.61 2.67
N ASP A 206 -22.05 0.45 2.18
CA ASP A 206 -22.57 -0.79 1.59
C ASP A 206 -22.33 -0.87 0.07
N CYS A 207 -21.49 0.03 -0.47
CA CYS A 207 -21.14 0.02 -1.89
C CYS A 207 -20.36 -1.24 -2.25
N GLU A 208 -21.06 -2.17 -2.91
CA GLU A 208 -20.52 -3.45 -3.37
C GLU A 208 -21.00 -3.78 -4.79
N ALA A 209 -20.14 -4.47 -5.55
CA ALA A 209 -20.54 -5.04 -6.83
C ALA A 209 -21.45 -6.25 -6.63
N LYS A 210 -22.36 -6.49 -7.57
CA LYS A 210 -23.19 -7.69 -7.56
C LYS A 210 -22.31 -8.93 -7.73
N LYS A 211 -22.38 -9.84 -6.76
CA LYS A 211 -21.59 -11.08 -6.78
C LYS A 211 -22.07 -12.01 -7.90
N VAL A 212 -21.14 -12.45 -8.72
CA VAL A 212 -21.34 -13.53 -9.70
C VAL A 212 -20.87 -14.82 -9.06
N THR A 213 -21.79 -15.75 -8.81
CA THR A 213 -21.48 -17.06 -8.18
C THR A 213 -21.20 -18.16 -9.19
N SER A 214 -21.60 -17.96 -10.45
CA SER A 214 -21.43 -18.94 -11.52
C SER A 214 -20.19 -18.67 -12.35
N CYS A 215 -19.50 -19.74 -12.75
CA CYS A 215 -18.40 -19.67 -13.72
C CYS A 215 -18.88 -19.78 -15.18
N LYS A 216 -20.17 -20.02 -15.41
CA LYS A 216 -20.70 -20.17 -16.77
C LYS A 216 -20.81 -18.81 -17.44
N SER A 217 -20.10 -18.61 -18.55
CA SER A 217 -20.07 -17.35 -19.29
C SER A 217 -21.42 -16.91 -19.82
N SER A 218 -22.40 -17.82 -19.94
CA SER A 218 -23.78 -17.49 -20.33
C SER A 218 -24.61 -16.86 -19.20
N GLU A 219 -24.13 -16.88 -17.96
CA GLU A 219 -24.86 -16.42 -16.76
C GLU A 219 -24.35 -15.08 -16.22
N PHE A 220 -23.33 -14.49 -16.85
CA PHE A 220 -22.80 -13.17 -16.51
C PHE A 220 -22.41 -12.37 -17.75
N GLY A 221 -22.21 -11.07 -17.55
CA GLY A 221 -21.65 -10.16 -18.53
C GLY A 221 -20.78 -9.11 -17.86
N TYR A 222 -20.41 -8.07 -18.61
CA TYR A 222 -19.61 -6.97 -18.14
C TYR A 222 -20.30 -5.63 -18.43
N TYR A 223 -20.29 -4.72 -17.47
CA TYR A 223 -20.60 -3.31 -17.74
C TYR A 223 -19.33 -2.48 -17.67
N LYS A 224 -19.29 -1.45 -18.51
CA LYS A 224 -18.11 -0.61 -18.72
C LYS A 224 -18.17 0.64 -17.84
N LEU A 225 -17.04 1.02 -17.28
CA LEU A 225 -16.77 2.31 -16.65
C LEU A 225 -15.60 2.98 -17.38
N GLU A 226 -15.69 4.30 -17.58
CA GLU A 226 -14.68 5.09 -18.27
C GLU A 226 -13.97 6.03 -17.29
N GLY A 227 -12.69 6.30 -17.55
CA GLY A 227 -11.89 7.21 -16.73
C GLY A 227 -11.68 6.70 -15.31
N VAL A 228 -11.47 5.39 -15.17
CA VAL A 228 -11.24 4.76 -13.86
C VAL A 228 -10.11 3.76 -13.89
N ASP A 229 -9.32 3.74 -12.82
CA ASP A 229 -8.24 2.79 -12.61
C ASP A 229 -8.43 2.00 -11.33
N HIS A 230 -7.95 0.76 -11.34
CA HIS A 230 -7.72 0.00 -10.12
C HIS A 230 -6.50 0.54 -9.39
N PHE A 231 -6.49 0.52 -8.04
CA PHE A 231 -5.39 1.06 -7.23
C PHE A 231 -4.01 0.47 -7.56
N THR A 232 -3.92 -0.70 -8.21
CA THR A 232 -2.64 -1.32 -8.60
C THR A 232 -2.04 -0.73 -9.87
N ILE A 233 -2.83 -0.11 -10.73
CA ILE A 233 -2.43 0.22 -12.11
C ILE A 233 -1.28 1.23 -12.11
N LYS A 234 -1.30 2.22 -11.21
CA LYS A 234 -0.21 3.20 -11.08
C LYS A 234 1.17 2.56 -10.88
N TYR A 235 1.24 1.40 -10.25
CA TYR A 235 2.49 0.74 -9.86
C TYR A 235 2.76 -0.58 -10.59
N THR A 236 1.91 -0.95 -11.55
CA THR A 236 2.04 -2.22 -12.27
C THR A 236 1.87 -2.02 -13.77
N ARG A 237 2.64 -2.75 -14.57
CA ARG A 237 2.66 -2.56 -16.01
C ARG A 237 1.48 -3.20 -16.75
N GLY A 238 0.86 -4.22 -16.16
CA GLY A 238 -0.16 -5.03 -16.83
C GLY A 238 0.38 -5.85 -18.00
N ASP A 239 -0.45 -6.76 -18.51
CA ASP A 239 -0.17 -7.55 -19.70
C ASP A 239 -0.25 -6.64 -20.93
N GLY A 240 0.80 -6.60 -21.75
CA GLY A 240 0.86 -5.76 -22.95
C GLY A 240 0.60 -6.49 -24.25
N GLY A 241 0.41 -5.73 -25.34
CA GLY A 241 0.20 -6.28 -26.69
C GLY A 241 -1.04 -7.16 -26.79
N THR A 242 -2.03 -6.91 -25.93
CA THR A 242 -3.22 -7.74 -25.75
C THR A 242 -4.44 -6.94 -26.22
N LYS A 243 -5.37 -7.54 -26.98
CA LYS A 243 -6.62 -6.85 -27.33
C LYS A 243 -7.55 -6.85 -26.12
N GLN A 244 -8.48 -5.89 -26.05
CA GLN A 244 -9.51 -5.87 -25.00
C GLN A 244 -10.28 -7.20 -24.92
N SER A 245 -10.62 -7.81 -26.07
CA SER A 245 -11.30 -9.11 -26.14
C SER A 245 -10.52 -10.26 -25.50
N ASP A 246 -9.18 -10.20 -25.58
CA ASP A 246 -8.32 -11.22 -24.99
C ASP A 246 -8.27 -11.04 -23.46
N CYS A 247 -8.27 -9.79 -22.98
CA CYS A 247 -8.39 -9.44 -21.57
C CYS A 247 -9.72 -9.92 -20.97
N GLU A 248 -10.82 -9.69 -21.69
CA GLU A 248 -12.15 -10.18 -21.35
C GLU A 248 -12.18 -11.72 -21.32
N SER A 249 -11.61 -12.38 -22.33
CA SER A 249 -11.54 -13.84 -22.39
C SER A 249 -10.76 -14.42 -21.21
N LYS A 250 -9.64 -13.80 -20.81
CA LYS A 250 -8.87 -14.17 -19.62
C LYS A 250 -9.74 -14.10 -18.36
N CYS A 251 -10.42 -12.98 -18.13
CA CYS A 251 -11.31 -12.81 -16.96
C CYS A 251 -12.53 -13.74 -16.99
N THR A 252 -13.07 -14.01 -18.19
CA THR A 252 -14.24 -14.88 -18.36
C THR A 252 -13.92 -16.33 -17.99
N LYS A 253 -12.72 -16.80 -18.36
CA LYS A 253 -12.23 -18.15 -18.06
C LYS A 253 -11.79 -18.33 -16.61
N ASP A 254 -11.42 -17.26 -15.92
CA ASP A 254 -11.06 -17.28 -14.51
C ASP A 254 -12.29 -17.01 -13.62
N CYS A 255 -12.79 -18.04 -12.94
CA CYS A 255 -13.95 -17.95 -12.06
C CYS A 255 -13.77 -16.91 -10.94
N LYS A 256 -12.55 -16.68 -10.48
CA LYS A 256 -12.26 -15.75 -9.39
C LYS A 256 -12.14 -14.31 -9.87
N CYS A 257 -11.98 -14.09 -11.16
CA CYS A 257 -11.92 -12.74 -11.71
C CYS A 257 -13.26 -12.02 -11.50
N THR A 258 -13.20 -10.84 -10.88
CA THR A 258 -14.36 -9.96 -10.64
C THR A 258 -14.42 -8.82 -11.66
N SER A 259 -13.29 -8.46 -12.25
CA SER A 259 -13.21 -7.40 -13.26
C SER A 259 -11.89 -7.44 -14.01
N TYR A 260 -11.86 -6.75 -15.13
CA TYR A 260 -10.60 -6.43 -15.81
C TYR A 260 -10.56 -4.94 -16.17
N PHE A 261 -9.35 -4.43 -16.29
CA PHE A 261 -9.07 -3.05 -16.67
C PHE A 261 -8.27 -3.06 -17.97
N TYR A 262 -8.57 -2.11 -18.84
CA TYR A 262 -7.94 -2.02 -20.14
C TYR A 262 -7.63 -0.56 -20.48
N HIS A 263 -6.37 -0.28 -20.76
CA HIS A 263 -5.92 1.01 -21.28
C HIS A 263 -5.79 0.88 -22.80
N THR A 264 -6.60 1.62 -23.54
CA THR A 264 -6.63 1.45 -25.00
C THR A 264 -5.40 2.05 -25.68
N GLY A 265 -4.84 3.13 -25.14
CA GLY A 265 -3.71 3.87 -25.74
C GLY A 265 -2.43 3.05 -25.86
N ASP A 266 -2.13 2.18 -24.90
CA ASP A 266 -0.93 1.34 -24.86
C ASP A 266 -1.23 -0.17 -24.88
N SER A 267 -2.51 -0.53 -25.05
CA SER A 267 -3.01 -1.91 -25.13
C SER A 267 -2.58 -2.76 -23.94
N ARG A 268 -2.83 -2.23 -22.74
CA ARG A 268 -2.54 -2.89 -21.47
C ARG A 268 -3.78 -3.45 -20.79
N CYS A 269 -3.62 -4.62 -20.19
CA CYS A 269 -4.66 -5.39 -19.53
C CYS A 269 -4.28 -5.73 -18.08
N TRP A 270 -5.22 -5.57 -17.15
CA TRP A 270 -5.10 -6.03 -15.77
C TRP A 270 -6.31 -6.86 -15.37
N ILE A 271 -6.07 -7.98 -14.71
CA ILE A 271 -7.11 -8.83 -14.10
C ILE A 271 -7.20 -8.50 -12.62
N ALA A 272 -8.40 -8.29 -12.12
CA ALA A 272 -8.66 -7.99 -10.71
C ALA A 272 -9.57 -9.05 -10.07
N TYR A 273 -9.18 -9.46 -8.87
CA TYR A 273 -9.86 -10.48 -8.06
C TYR A 273 -10.70 -9.87 -6.93
N ASP A 274 -10.40 -8.62 -6.59
CA ASP A 274 -11.22 -7.75 -5.76
C ASP A 274 -11.27 -6.38 -6.43
N LEU A 275 -12.38 -5.66 -6.27
CA LEU A 275 -12.57 -4.34 -6.86
C LEU A 275 -12.03 -3.21 -5.99
N LYS A 276 -12.38 -3.22 -4.70
CA LYS A 276 -11.89 -2.25 -3.70
C LYS A 276 -12.12 -0.81 -4.16
N THR A 277 -11.30 0.13 -3.68
CA THR A 277 -11.32 1.50 -4.19
C THR A 277 -10.91 1.54 -5.66
N LEU A 278 -11.77 2.11 -6.50
CA LEU A 278 -11.42 2.56 -7.84
C LEU A 278 -11.01 4.03 -7.78
N MET A 279 -10.03 4.43 -8.59
CA MET A 279 -9.57 5.81 -8.68
C MET A 279 -10.12 6.45 -9.95
N ARG A 280 -10.71 7.64 -9.85
CA ARG A 280 -10.98 8.46 -11.02
C ARG A 280 -9.66 8.88 -11.65
N VAL A 281 -9.59 8.80 -12.97
CA VAL A 281 -8.49 9.32 -13.78
C VAL A 281 -9.03 10.18 -14.91
N GLY A 282 -8.28 11.21 -15.31
CA GLY A 282 -8.71 12.16 -16.34
C GLY A 282 -8.74 11.55 -17.76
N ASN A 283 -8.13 10.39 -17.96
CA ASN A 283 -8.08 9.73 -19.27
C ASN A 283 -9.27 8.78 -19.45
N SER A 284 -10.26 9.19 -20.25
CA SER A 284 -11.45 8.39 -20.54
C SER A 284 -11.16 7.05 -21.25
N THR A 285 -9.95 6.90 -21.81
CA THR A 285 -9.51 5.65 -22.43
C THR A 285 -9.04 4.57 -21.44
N HIS A 286 -9.00 4.90 -20.15
CA HIS A 286 -8.80 3.94 -19.06
C HIS A 286 -10.16 3.33 -18.72
N LEU A 287 -10.35 2.08 -19.09
CA LEU A 287 -11.64 1.40 -19.02
C LEU A 287 -11.61 0.31 -17.96
N ALA A 288 -12.66 0.24 -17.15
CA ALA A 288 -12.93 -0.91 -16.29
C ALA A 288 -14.16 -1.67 -16.76
N TYR A 289 -14.08 -2.99 -16.71
CA TYR A 289 -15.16 -3.89 -17.08
C TYR A 289 -15.50 -4.76 -15.89
N ILE A 290 -16.67 -4.51 -15.32
CA ILE A 290 -17.08 -5.09 -14.04
C ILE A 290 -18.01 -6.25 -14.31
N LYS A 291 -17.65 -7.43 -13.80
CA LYS A 291 -18.44 -8.65 -13.97
C LYS A 291 -19.75 -8.51 -13.20
N THR A 292 -20.87 -8.82 -13.84
CA THR A 292 -22.21 -8.75 -13.24
C THR A 292 -23.04 -9.95 -13.68
N PRO A 293 -23.97 -10.48 -12.85
CA PRO A 293 -24.89 -11.52 -13.28
C PRO A 293 -25.76 -11.01 -14.44
N ASN A 294 -26.10 -11.92 -15.36
CA ASN A 294 -27.16 -11.68 -16.32
C ASN A 294 -28.49 -11.58 -15.55
N MET A 295 -29.35 -10.65 -15.96
CA MET A 295 -30.69 -10.51 -15.37
C MET A 295 -31.59 -11.68 -15.74
#